data_AF-A0A9Q0D7Y1-F1
#
_entry.id   AF-A0A9Q0D7Y1-F1
#
_cell.length_a   1.000
_cell.length_b   1.000
_cell.length_c   1.000
_cell.angle_alpha   90.00
_cell.angle_beta   90.00
_cell.angle_gamma   90.00
#
_symmetry.space_group_name_H-M   'P 1'
#
loop_
_entity.id
_entity.type
_entity.pdbx_description
1 polymer ?
#
loop_
_entity_poly.entity_id
_entity_poly.type
_entity_poly.pdbx_seq_one_letter_code
_entity_poly.pdbx_strand_id
1 'polypeptide(L)'
;MVVRVEWVGGVMVVRVEWVGGVMVEWVGGVMVVRVEWVGGVMVVRVEWVGGVMVVRVEWVGGVMVVRVEWVGGVMVVRVEWVGGW
;
A
#
# COMPACT_ATOMS: atom_id res chain seq x y z
N MET A 1 10.09 0.17 11.22
CA MET A 1 8.80 0.48 10.57
C MET A 1 8.55 1.97 10.69
N VAL A 2 8.55 2.67 9.56
CA VAL A 2 8.19 4.08 9.45
C VAL A 2 6.91 4.15 8.64
N VAL A 3 5.88 4.77 9.22
CA VAL A 3 4.61 5.03 8.53
C VAL A 3 4.40 6.54 8.51
N ARG A 4 4.17 7.09 7.32
CA ARG A 4 3.82 8.50 7.13
C ARG A 4 2.43 8.58 6.52
N VAL A 5 1.59 9.44 7.10
CA VAL A 5 0.23 9.70 6.61
C VAL A 5 0.10 11.19 6.37
N GLU A 6 -0.25 11.56 5.14
CA GLU A 6 -0.48 12.95 4.72
C GLU A 6 -1.91 13.11 4.19
N TRP A 7 -2.50 14.28 4.48
CA TRP A 7 -3.88 14.61 4.12
C TRP A 7 -3.92 15.96 3.42
N VAL A 8 -4.31 15.97 2.14
CA VAL A 8 -4.45 17.21 1.37
C VAL A 8 -5.66 17.12 0.46
N GLY A 9 -6.65 17.99 0.67
CA GLY A 9 -7.76 18.17 -0.27
C GLY A 9 -8.57 16.91 -0.61
N GLY A 10 -8.78 16.01 0.35
CA GLY A 10 -9.48 14.73 0.12
C GLY A 10 -8.60 13.61 -0.45
N VAL A 11 -7.28 13.84 -0.51
CA VAL A 11 -6.28 12.82 -0.84
C VAL A 11 -5.60 12.34 0.44
N MET A 12 -5.64 11.03 0.69
CA MET A 12 -4.84 10.35 1.69
C MET A 12 -3.59 9.76 1.04
N VAL A 13 -2.41 10.09 1.56
CA VAL A 13 -1.16 9.44 1.13
C VAL A 13 -0.57 8.68 2.30
N VAL A 14 -0.42 7.37 2.15
CA VAL A 14 0.24 6.50 3.12
C VAL A 14 1.55 6.01 2.53
N ARG A 15 2.65 6.24 3.24
CA ARG A 15 3.96 5.69 2.90
C ARG A 15 4.43 4.80 4.03
N VAL A 16 4.87 3.60 3.67
CA VAL A 16 5.35 2.59 4.58
C VAL A 16 6.74 2.18 4.14
N GLU A 17 7.70 2.34 5.05
CA GLU A 17 9.08 1.92 4.87
C GLU A 17 9.43 0.96 6.03
N TRP A 18 10.17 -0.11 5.72
CA TRP A 18 10.64 -1.19 6.62
C TRP A 18 9.72 -2.41 6.84
N VAL A 19 10.34 -3.48 7.34
CA VAL A 19 9.76 -4.80 7.69
C VAL A 19 8.61 -4.68 8.71
N GLY A 20 7.49 -5.34 8.43
CA GLY A 20 6.35 -5.43 9.34
C GLY A 20 5.03 -5.81 8.65
N GLY A 21 3.91 -5.50 9.29
CA GLY A 21 2.59 -5.53 8.66
C GLY A 21 2.04 -4.11 8.59
N VAL A 22 1.29 -3.77 7.54
CA VAL A 22 0.49 -2.53 7.50
C VAL A 22 -0.96 -2.86 7.17
N MET A 23 -1.86 -2.16 7.85
CA MET A 23 -3.28 -2.13 7.56
C MET A 23 -3.68 -0.69 7.30
N VAL A 24 -4.40 -0.43 6.22
CA VAL A 24 -4.94 0.90 5.92
C VAL A 24 -6.39 0.77 5.49
N GLU A 25 -7.26 1.57 6.09
CA GLU A 25 -8.69 1.60 5.80
C GLU A 25 -9.09 3.03 5.43
N TRP A 26 -9.88 3.20 4.37
CA TRP A 26 -10.40 4.51 4.00
C TRP A 26 -11.68 4.46 3.15
N VAL A 27 -12.48 5.52 3.25
CA VAL A 27 -13.77 5.68 2.58
C VAL A 27 -13.82 7.00 1.79
N GLY A 28 -14.04 6.92 0.49
CA GLY A 28 -14.26 8.06 -0.42
C GLY A 28 -13.01 8.83 -0.82
N GLY A 29 -13.08 9.70 -1.83
CA GLY A 29 -11.94 10.55 -2.21
C GLY A 29 -10.83 9.79 -2.95
N VAL A 30 -9.57 10.20 -2.74
CA VAL A 30 -8.41 9.57 -3.39
C VAL A 30 -7.44 9.03 -2.34
N MET A 31 -6.93 7.82 -2.52
CA MET A 31 -5.89 7.24 -1.68
C MET A 31 -4.72 6.75 -2.48
N VAL A 32 -3.53 7.04 -1.96
CA VAL A 32 -2.26 6.58 -2.50
C VAL A 32 -1.50 5.85 -1.41
N VAL A 33 -1.32 4.56 -1.58
CA VAL A 33 -0.48 3.73 -0.70
C VAL A 33 0.84 3.44 -1.40
N ARG A 34 1.96 3.73 -0.75
CA ARG A 34 3.30 3.37 -1.20
C ARG A 34 3.98 2.51 -0.15
N VAL A 35 4.44 1.34 -0.54
CA VAL A 35 5.13 0.40 0.34
C VAL A 35 6.46 0.04 -0.29
N GLU A 36 7.54 0.29 0.45
CA GLU A 36 8.91 -0.06 0.06
C GLU A 36 9.55 -0.91 1.17
N TRP A 37 10.05 -2.11 0.83
CA TRP A 37 10.70 -2.98 1.82
C TRP A 37 11.85 -3.83 1.27
N VAL A 38 12.70 -4.30 2.18
CA VAL A 38 13.88 -5.14 1.90
C VAL A 38 13.92 -6.30 2.90
N GLY A 39 13.85 -7.53 2.41
CA GLY A 39 13.96 -8.77 3.19
C GLY A 39 12.78 -9.07 4.13
N GLY A 40 12.78 -10.28 4.72
CA GLY A 40 11.78 -10.71 5.69
C GLY A 40 10.41 -11.07 5.10
N VAL A 41 9.37 -11.07 5.94
CA VAL A 41 7.97 -11.27 5.53
C VAL A 41 7.21 -9.96 5.76
N MET A 42 6.55 -9.46 4.71
CA MET A 42 5.71 -8.27 4.75
C MET A 42 4.25 -8.64 4.46
N VAL A 43 3.31 -8.09 5.25
CA VAL A 43 1.87 -8.26 5.01
C VAL A 43 1.22 -6.88 4.90
N VAL A 44 0.62 -6.59 3.75
CA VAL A 44 -0.12 -5.36 3.49
C VAL A 44 -1.59 -5.71 3.35
N ARG A 45 -2.44 -5.07 4.16
CA ARG A 45 -3.90 -5.12 4.03
C ARG A 45 -4.43 -3.73 3.73
N VAL A 46 -5.24 -3.59 2.71
CA VAL A 46 -5.89 -2.33 2.41
C VAL A 46 -7.36 -2.53 2.15
N GLU A 47 -8.21 -1.78 2.84
CA GLU A 47 -9.66 -1.78 2.65
C GLU A 47 -10.11 -0.40 2.15
N TRP A 48 -10.88 -0.39 1.07
CA TRP A 48 -11.29 0.83 0.39
C TRP A 48 -12.74 0.80 -0.06
N VAL A 49 -13.46 1.90 0.17
CA VAL A 49 -14.85 2.08 -0.30
C VAL A 49 -15.01 3.39 -1.08
N GLY A 50 -15.21 3.30 -2.39
CA GLY A 50 -15.57 4.41 -3.29
C GLY A 50 -14.46 5.43 -3.57
N GLY A 51 -14.40 6.00 -4.77
CA GLY A 51 -13.36 6.97 -5.16
C GLY A 51 -12.19 6.34 -5.91
N VAL A 52 -10.98 6.89 -5.78
CA VAL A 52 -9.79 6.41 -6.51
C VAL A 52 -8.74 5.87 -5.53
N MET A 53 -8.31 4.64 -5.73
CA MET A 53 -7.26 4.00 -4.96
C MET A 53 -6.06 3.69 -5.85
N VAL A 54 -4.87 4.09 -5.40
CA VAL A 54 -3.59 3.79 -6.05
C VAL A 54 -2.68 3.11 -5.05
N VAL A 55 -2.24 1.89 -5.35
CA VAL A 55 -1.31 1.14 -4.52
C VAL A 55 -0.03 0.91 -5.31
N ARG A 56 1.11 1.35 -4.78
CA ARG A 56 2.45 1.05 -5.29
C ARG A 56 3.23 0.27 -4.25
N VAL A 57 3.82 -0.82 -4.70
CA VAL A 57 4.42 -1.83 -3.86
C VAL A 57 5.76 -2.20 -4.49
N GLU A 58 6.86 -1.98 -3.78
CA GLU A 58 8.22 -2.28 -4.26
C GLU A 58 9.02 -3.05 -3.21
N TRP A 59 9.72 -4.10 -3.65
CA TRP A 59 10.54 -4.87 -2.71
C TRP A 59 11.73 -5.62 -3.22
N VAL A 60 12.66 -5.84 -2.30
CA VAL A 60 13.90 -6.57 -2.50
C VAL A 60 13.96 -7.79 -1.59
N GLY A 61 13.93 -8.99 -2.17
CA GLY A 61 14.01 -10.25 -1.43
C GLY A 61 12.86 -10.52 -0.43
N GLY A 62 12.84 -11.71 0.18
CA GLY A 62 11.83 -12.09 1.16
C GLY A 62 10.45 -12.44 0.57
N VAL A 63 9.42 -12.47 1.41
CA VAL A 63 8.03 -12.82 1.05
C VAL A 63 7.11 -11.64 1.29
N MET A 64 6.18 -11.42 0.35
CA MET A 64 5.18 -10.37 0.44
C MET A 64 3.79 -10.92 0.23
N VAL A 65 2.88 -10.49 1.11
CA VAL A 65 1.47 -10.78 1.00
C VAL A 65 0.71 -9.46 0.94
N VAL A 66 0.07 -9.19 -0.20
CA VAL A 66 -0.85 -8.06 -0.36
C VAL A 66 -2.28 -8.58 -0.36
N ARG A 67 -3.12 -8.03 0.50
CA ARG A 67 -4.57 -8.20 0.47
C ARG A 67 -5.20 -6.83 0.25
N VAL A 68 -6.04 -6.73 -0.76
CA VAL A 68 -6.82 -5.51 -0.99
C VAL A 68 -8.28 -5.88 -1.11
N GLU A 69 -9.10 -5.26 -0.27
CA GLU A 69 -10.56 -5.29 -0.36
C GLU A 69 -11.02 -3.93 -0.88
N TRP A 70 -11.81 -3.95 -1.95
CA TRP A 70 -12.16 -2.75 -2.69
C TRP A 70 -13.61 -2.79 -3.12
N VAL A 71 -14.36 -1.74 -2.76
CA VAL A 71 -15.78 -1.59 -3.07
C VAL A 71 -16.01 -0.29 -3.85
N GLY A 72 -16.08 -0.41 -5.17
CA GLY A 72 -16.48 0.67 -6.09
C GLY A 72 -15.42 1.76 -6.37
N GLY A 73 -15.56 2.44 -7.50
CA GLY A 73 -14.68 3.54 -7.94
C GLY A 73 -13.64 3.11 -8.99
N VAL A 74 -12.39 3.56 -8.85
CA VAL A 74 -11.22 3.05 -9.61
C VAL A 74 -10.11 2.55 -8.68
N MET A 75 -9.51 1.39 -8.99
CA MET A 75 -8.33 0.86 -8.31
C MET A 75 -7.18 0.64 -9.30
N VAL A 76 -6.00 1.14 -8.95
CA VAL A 76 -4.75 0.95 -9.69
C VAL A 76 -3.72 0.33 -8.76
N VAL A 77 -3.15 -0.81 -9.17
CA VAL A 77 -2.10 -1.48 -8.41
C VAL A 77 -0.86 -1.62 -9.27
N ARG A 78 0.29 -1.20 -8.72
CA ARG A 78 1.61 -1.47 -9.28
C ARG A 78 2.44 -2.22 -8.25
N VAL A 79 3.04 -3.31 -8.70
CA VAL A 79 3.78 -4.27 -7.89
C VAL A 79 5.10 -4.53 -8.58
N GLU A 80 6.22 -4.32 -7.89
CA GLU A 80 7.56 -4.48 -8.45
C GLU A 80 8.45 -5.25 -7.47
N TRP A 81 8.98 -6.39 -7.93
CA TRP A 81 9.90 -7.22 -7.18
C TRP A 81 11.30 -7.14 -7.79
N VAL A 82 12.28 -6.86 -6.95
CA VAL A 82 13.70 -6.81 -7.28
C VAL A 82 14.39 -7.97 -6.54
N GLY A 83 14.44 -9.14 -7.16
CA GLY A 83 15.15 -10.30 -6.62
C GLY A 83 16.58 -10.37 -7.11
N GLY A 84 17.54 -10.46 -6.17
CA GLY A 84 18.84 -11.06 -6.45
C GLY A 84 18.73 -12.59 -6.40
N TRP A 85 19.37 -13.26 -7.34
CA TRP A 85 19.62 -14.70 -7.29
C TRP A 85 20.55 -15.05 -6.12
#